data_AF-A0A8S0ZBX1-F1
#
_entry.id   AF-A0A8S0ZBX1-F1
#
_cell.length_a   1.000
_cell.length_b   1.000
_cell.length_c   1.000
_cell.angle_alpha   90.00
_cell.angle_beta   90.00
_cell.angle_gamma   90.00
#
_symmetry.space_group_name_H-M   'P 1'
#
loop_
_entity.id
_entity.type
_entity.pdbx_description
1 polymer ?
#
loop_
_entity_poly.entity_id
_entity_poly.type
_entity_poly.pdbx_seq_one_letter_code
_entity_poly.pdbx_strand_id
1 'polypeptide(L)'
;MESNLNKTNNEQSEQWAKLLDISSDTEGEPSAKRQKCREQPPWWSEELRQFRNNTIASRRQLQRARRKGNVDEVIIDLAFAAYKHDKLVFKVAIEDAKAHAERSANKESSSDDKT
;
A
#
# COMPACT_ATOMS: atom_id res chain seq x y z
N MET A 1 11.80 -6.80 27.61
CA MET A 1 10.47 -6.18 27.80
C MET A 1 9.99 -5.64 26.46
N GLU A 2 9.66 -6.50 25.49
CA GLU A 2 9.48 -6.09 24.07
C GLU A 2 8.31 -6.83 23.39
N SER A 3 7.13 -6.85 24.01
CA SER A 3 6.00 -7.65 23.50
C SER A 3 4.64 -6.95 23.44
N ASN A 4 4.59 -5.62 23.62
CA ASN A 4 3.34 -4.86 23.58
C ASN A 4 3.10 -4.01 22.31
N LEU A 5 4.10 -3.80 21.46
CA LEU A 5 3.97 -2.97 20.24
C LEU A 5 3.40 -3.73 19.02
N ASN A 6 3.51 -5.06 18.99
CA ASN A 6 3.04 -5.85 17.85
C ASN A 6 1.55 -6.21 17.93
N LYS A 7 0.94 -6.18 19.12
CA LYS A 7 -0.49 -6.50 19.29
C LYS A 7 -1.40 -5.37 18.80
N THR A 8 -1.01 -4.12 19.05
CA THR A 8 -1.82 -2.95 18.68
C THR A 8 -1.92 -2.73 17.18
N ASN A 9 -0.86 -3.05 16.43
CA ASN A 9 -0.90 -2.95 14.96
C ASN A 9 -1.86 -3.97 14.34
N ASN A 10 -1.89 -5.19 14.87
CA ASN A 10 -2.77 -6.24 14.37
C ASN A 10 -4.25 -5.95 14.68
N GLU A 11 -4.54 -5.49 15.90
CA GLU A 11 -5.91 -5.13 16.31
C GLU A 11 -6.47 -3.93 15.55
N GLN A 12 -5.63 -2.93 15.22
CA GLN A 12 -6.04 -1.82 14.36
C GLN A 12 -6.32 -2.31 12.93
N SER A 13 -5.47 -3.15 12.35
CA SER A 13 -5.69 -3.71 11.00
C SER A 13 -7.00 -4.50 10.89
N GLU A 14 -7.38 -5.25 11.93
CA GLU A 14 -8.65 -5.99 11.97
C GLU A 14 -9.87 -5.06 12.04
N GLN A 15 -9.78 -3.95 12.79
CA GLN A 15 -10.85 -2.94 12.83
C GLN A 15 -11.02 -2.23 11.48
N TRP A 16 -9.92 -1.94 10.78
CA TRP A 16 -9.96 -1.36 9.43
C TRP A 16 -10.55 -2.33 8.39
N ALA A 17 -10.20 -3.61 8.47
CA ALA A 17 -10.75 -4.64 7.58
C ALA A 17 -12.27 -4.80 7.73
N LYS A 18 -12.79 -4.72 8.96
CA LYS A 18 -14.23 -4.84 9.24
C LYS A 18 -15.07 -3.70 8.67
N LEU A 19 -14.48 -2.53 8.42
CA LEU A 19 -15.12 -1.40 7.73
C LEU A 19 -15.05 -1.52 6.20
N LEU A 20 -14.11 -2.30 5.66
CA LEU A 20 -13.95 -2.51 4.21
C LEU A 20 -15.00 -3.46 3.61
N ASP A 21 -15.54 -4.40 4.41
CA ASP A 21 -16.44 -5.46 3.95
C ASP A 21 -17.89 -4.99 3.69
N ILE A 22 -18.22 -3.76 4.09
CA ILE A 22 -19.60 -3.21 4.00
C ILE A 22 -19.94 -2.69 2.57
N SER A 23 -19.03 -2.77 1.59
CA SER A 23 -19.23 -2.12 0.28
C SER A 23 -18.74 -2.95 -0.92
N SER A 24 -18.89 -4.27 -0.89
CA SER A 24 -18.57 -5.12 -2.05
C SER A 24 -19.79 -5.33 -2.97
N ASP A 25 -20.22 -4.26 -3.65
CA ASP A 25 -20.96 -4.38 -4.91
C ASP A 25 -19.96 -4.16 -6.06
N THR A 26 -19.50 -5.27 -6.64
CA THR A 26 -18.60 -5.31 -7.80
C THR A 26 -19.39 -5.51 -9.08
N GLU A 27 -19.70 -4.44 -9.79
CA GLU A 27 -20.16 -4.51 -11.19
C GLU A 27 -19.39 -3.43 -11.98
N GLY A 28 -18.46 -3.86 -12.83
CA GLY A 28 -17.60 -2.99 -13.61
C GLY A 28 -16.52 -3.77 -14.34
N GLU A 29 -16.91 -4.45 -15.42
CA GLU A 29 -16.07 -5.21 -16.34
C GLU A 29 -14.83 -4.40 -16.81
N PRO A 30 -13.59 -4.93 -16.71
CA PRO A 30 -12.40 -4.23 -17.15
C PRO A 30 -12.20 -4.33 -18.68
N SER A 31 -12.38 -3.20 -19.38
CA SER A 31 -12.02 -3.02 -20.78
C SER A 31 -10.53 -3.34 -21.03
N ALA A 32 -10.26 -4.38 -21.82
CA ALA A 32 -8.93 -4.93 -22.08
C ALA A 32 -8.11 -4.04 -23.04
N LYS A 33 -7.48 -2.99 -22.51
CA LYS A 33 -6.36 -2.32 -23.20
C LYS A 33 -5.11 -3.18 -23.05
N ARG A 34 -4.55 -3.66 -24.16
CA ARG A 34 -3.29 -4.41 -24.20
C ARG A 34 -2.15 -3.56 -23.61
N GLN A 35 -1.87 -3.74 -22.32
CA GLN A 35 -0.74 -3.11 -21.65
C GLN A 35 0.53 -3.83 -22.11
N LYS A 36 1.45 -3.10 -22.76
CA LYS A 36 2.84 -3.55 -22.90
C LYS A 36 3.33 -3.92 -21.50
N CYS A 37 3.74 -5.17 -21.30
CA CYS A 37 4.38 -5.64 -20.08
C CYS A 37 5.69 -4.85 -19.92
N ARG A 38 5.63 -3.70 -19.23
CA ARG A 38 6.86 -3.07 -18.74
C ARG A 38 7.41 -4.02 -17.70
N GLU A 39 8.62 -4.51 -17.94
CA GLU A 39 9.39 -5.22 -16.92
C GLU A 39 9.39 -4.36 -15.66
N GLN A 40 8.93 -4.96 -14.57
CA GLN A 40 8.90 -4.26 -13.30
C GLN A 40 10.34 -4.12 -12.79
N PRO A 41 10.67 -3.01 -12.10
CA PRO A 41 11.99 -2.87 -11.49
C PRO A 41 12.30 -4.07 -10.58
N PRO A 42 13.59 -4.43 -10.40
CA PRO A 42 13.97 -5.59 -9.60
C PRO A 42 13.60 -5.47 -8.11
N TRP A 43 13.38 -4.24 -7.62
CA TRP A 43 12.90 -3.95 -6.27
C TRP A 43 11.37 -3.95 -6.15
N TRP A 44 10.64 -4.24 -7.23
CA TRP A 44 9.18 -4.26 -7.24
C TRP A 44 8.65 -5.62 -6.76
N SER A 45 8.10 -5.66 -5.54
CA SER A 45 7.53 -6.87 -4.93
C SER A 45 6.00 -6.90 -4.93
N GLU A 46 5.42 -8.07 -4.67
CA GLU A 46 3.97 -8.22 -4.48
C GLU A 46 3.47 -7.43 -3.26
N GLU A 47 4.30 -7.31 -2.22
CA GLU A 47 4.01 -6.50 -1.04
C GLU A 47 3.88 -5.00 -1.39
N LEU A 48 4.79 -4.46 -2.22
CA LEU A 48 4.68 -3.09 -2.73
C LEU A 48 3.43 -2.89 -3.60
N ARG A 49 3.04 -3.91 -4.36
CA ARG A 49 1.78 -3.90 -5.12
C ARG A 49 0.58 -3.82 -4.16
N GLN A 50 0.59 -4.57 -3.05
CA GLN A 50 -0.47 -4.50 -2.05
C GLN A 50 -0.57 -3.11 -1.41
N PHE A 51 0.56 -2.52 -0.99
CA PHE A 51 0.57 -1.15 -0.45
C PHE A 51 0.08 -0.10 -1.45
N ARG A 52 0.44 -0.24 -2.72
CA ARG A 52 -0.11 0.60 -3.80
C ARG A 52 -1.62 0.44 -3.92
N ASN A 53 -2.12 -0.79 -3.91
CA ASN A 53 -3.55 -1.07 -4.02
C ASN A 53 -4.33 -0.50 -2.83
N ASN A 54 -3.82 -0.65 -1.61
CA ASN A 54 -4.40 -0.05 -0.40
C ASN A 54 -4.48 1.47 -0.52
N THR A 55 -3.38 2.12 -0.92
CA THR A 55 -3.35 3.59 -1.14
C THR A 55 -4.38 4.05 -2.17
N ILE A 56 -4.58 3.29 -3.24
CA ILE A 56 -5.59 3.59 -4.26
C ILE A 56 -7.01 3.41 -3.69
N ALA A 57 -7.24 2.34 -2.92
CA ALA A 57 -8.52 2.07 -2.29
C ALA A 57 -8.92 3.18 -1.30
N SER A 58 -8.03 3.57 -0.38
CA SER A 58 -8.28 4.65 0.58
C SER A 58 -8.47 6.01 -0.10
N ARG A 59 -7.70 6.30 -1.18
CA ARG A 59 -7.96 7.49 -2.01
C ARG A 59 -9.36 7.49 -2.62
N ARG A 60 -9.82 6.35 -3.15
CA ARG A 60 -11.17 6.22 -3.73
C ARG A 60 -12.25 6.39 -2.66
N GLN A 61 -12.04 5.86 -1.45
CA GLN A 61 -12.95 6.05 -0.32
C GLN A 61 -13.05 7.54 0.06
N LEU A 62 -11.93 8.26 0.18
CA LEU A 62 -11.93 9.70 0.42
C LEU A 62 -12.70 10.46 -0.66
N GLN A 63 -12.52 10.10 -1.93
CA GLN A 63 -13.26 10.71 -3.03
C GLN A 63 -14.77 10.42 -2.95
N ARG A 64 -15.17 9.21 -2.54
CA ARG A 64 -16.58 8.85 -2.33
C ARG A 64 -17.18 9.63 -1.15
N ALA A 65 -16.47 9.72 -0.02
CA ALA A 65 -16.89 10.48 1.15
C ALA A 65 -17.14 11.95 0.81
N ARG A 66 -16.24 12.57 0.03
CA ARG A 66 -16.39 13.96 -0.43
C ARG A 66 -17.53 14.20 -1.42
N ARG A 67 -17.95 13.18 -2.17
CA ARG A 67 -19.03 13.28 -3.17
C ARG A 67 -20.41 13.02 -2.59
N LYS A 68 -20.51 12.45 -1.39
CA LYS A 68 -21.80 12.14 -0.77
C LYS A 68 -22.46 13.48 -0.39
N GLY A 69 -23.68 13.73 -0.90
CA GLY A 69 -24.39 15.01 -0.74
C GLY A 69 -24.73 15.37 0.72
N ASN A 70 -24.59 14.44 1.65
CA ASN A 70 -24.54 14.71 3.09
C ASN A 70 -23.07 14.59 3.53
N VAL A 71 -22.42 15.74 3.68
CA VAL A 71 -21.02 15.86 4.06
C VAL A 71 -20.90 15.58 5.55
N ASP A 72 -20.56 14.35 5.90
CA ASP A 72 -20.09 14.01 7.25
C ASP A 72 -18.58 14.29 7.30
N GLU A 73 -18.22 15.42 7.91
CA GLU A 73 -16.82 15.86 8.03
C GLU A 73 -15.97 14.83 8.79
N VAL A 74 -16.54 14.13 9.76
CA VAL A 74 -15.84 13.09 10.54
C VAL A 74 -15.45 11.92 9.64
N ILE A 75 -16.34 11.49 8.74
CA ILE A 75 -16.06 10.42 7.78
C ILE A 75 -14.98 10.86 6.77
N ILE A 76 -15.00 12.12 6.35
CA ILE A 76 -13.98 12.66 5.43
C ILE A 76 -12.61 12.70 6.11
N ASP A 77 -12.55 13.16 7.35
CA ASP A 77 -11.30 13.23 8.12
C ASP A 77 -10.72 11.85 8.39
N LEU A 78 -11.57 10.88 8.73
CA LEU A 78 -11.15 9.48 8.91
C LEU A 78 -10.61 8.89 7.61
N ALA A 79 -11.31 9.08 6.49
CA ALA A 79 -10.86 8.60 5.18
C ALA A 79 -9.56 9.31 4.72
N PHE A 80 -9.38 10.58 5.09
CA PHE A 80 -8.17 11.33 4.81
C PHE A 80 -6.98 10.85 5.65
N ALA A 81 -7.20 10.55 6.93
CA ALA A 81 -6.20 9.97 7.82
C ALA A 81 -5.73 8.60 7.30
N ALA A 82 -6.66 7.72 6.93
CA ALA A 82 -6.34 6.42 6.34
C ALA A 82 -5.52 6.56 5.04
N TYR A 83 -5.93 7.46 4.14
CA TYR A 83 -5.17 7.72 2.92
C TYR A 83 -3.75 8.25 3.19
N LYS A 84 -3.58 9.16 4.17
CA LYS A 84 -2.26 9.66 4.56
C LYS A 84 -1.38 8.55 5.11
N HIS A 85 -1.94 7.68 5.95
CA HIS A 85 -1.24 6.54 6.52
C HIS A 85 -0.78 5.57 5.42
N ASP A 86 -1.68 5.10 4.56
CA ASP A 86 -1.33 4.16 3.48
C ASP A 86 -0.28 4.74 2.54
N LYS A 87 -0.40 6.03 2.21
CA LYS A 87 0.59 6.73 1.38
C LYS A 87 1.97 6.75 2.04
N LEU A 88 2.04 6.96 3.36
CA LEU A 88 3.29 6.96 4.11
C LEU A 88 3.91 5.56 4.13
N VAL A 89 3.12 4.54 4.47
CA VAL A 89 3.56 3.13 4.48
C VAL A 89 4.11 2.74 3.11
N PHE A 90 3.38 3.05 2.04
CA PHE A 90 3.83 2.74 0.69
C PHE A 90 5.14 3.46 0.32
N LYS A 91 5.29 4.74 0.73
CA LYS A 91 6.51 5.50 0.48
C LYS A 91 7.72 4.89 1.20
N VAL A 92 7.57 4.59 2.48
CA VAL A 92 8.64 3.97 3.29
C VAL A 92 9.03 2.62 2.71
N ALA A 93 8.05 1.78 2.36
CA ALA A 93 8.32 0.48 1.77
C ALA A 93 9.07 0.57 0.43
N ILE A 94 8.79 1.58 -0.40
CA ILE A 94 9.57 1.82 -1.64
C ILE A 94 11.02 2.19 -1.31
N GLU A 95 11.23 3.07 -0.34
CA GLU A 95 12.58 3.51 0.05
C GLU A 95 13.40 2.34 0.60
N ASP A 96 12.79 1.50 1.44
CA ASP A 96 13.41 0.29 1.98
C ASP A 96 13.72 -0.74 0.89
N ALA A 97 12.80 -0.98 -0.05
CA ALA A 97 12.99 -1.92 -1.14
C ALA A 97 14.14 -1.49 -2.08
N LYS A 98 14.25 -0.19 -2.37
CA LYS A 98 15.37 0.37 -3.14
C LYS A 98 16.70 0.19 -2.40
N ALA A 99 16.75 0.57 -1.13
CA ALA A 99 17.96 0.43 -0.32
C ALA A 99 18.38 -1.04 -0.15
N HIS A 100 17.43 -1.97 -0.10
CA HIS A 100 17.72 -3.40 -0.10
C HIS A 100 18.31 -3.86 -1.43
N ALA A 101 17.71 -3.49 -2.57
CA ALA A 101 18.21 -3.87 -3.88
C ALA A 101 19.62 -3.31 -4.18
N GLU A 102 19.90 -2.07 -3.78
CA GLU A 102 21.23 -1.46 -3.88
C GLU A 102 22.28 -2.22 -3.04
N ARG A 103 21.93 -2.61 -1.81
CA ARG A 103 22.81 -3.41 -0.95
C ARG A 103 23.09 -4.80 -1.54
N SER A 104 22.09 -5.44 -2.14
CA SER A 104 22.27 -6.75 -2.79
C SER A 104 23.18 -6.65 -4.01
N ALA A 105 23.00 -5.63 -4.86
CA ALA A 105 23.85 -5.42 -6.03
C ALA A 105 25.32 -5.15 -5.65
N ASN A 106 25.57 -4.41 -4.56
CA ASN A 106 26.93 -4.13 -4.09
C ASN A 106 27.62 -5.35 -3.45
N LYS A 107 26.87 -6.31 -2.91
CA LYS A 107 27.45 -7.53 -2.32
C LYS A 107 27.96 -8.51 -3.37
N GLU A 108 27.32 -8.57 -4.54
CA GLU A 108 27.77 -9.43 -5.65
C GLU A 108 29.06 -8.92 -6.31
N SER A 109 29.29 -7.60 -6.34
CA SER A 109 30.52 -7.01 -6.90
C SER A 109 31.79 -7.22 -6.04
N SER A 110 31.66 -7.67 -4.78
CA SER A 110 32.79 -7.83 -3.85
C SER A 110 33.31 -9.28 -3.77
N SER A 111 32.77 -10.18 -4.60
CA SER A 111 33.06 -11.62 -4.58
C SER A 111 34.15 -12.07 -5.56
N ASP A 112 34.52 -11.25 -6.55
CA ASP A 112 35.39 -11.65 -7.66
C ASP A 112 36.85 -11.17 -7.54
N ASP A 113 37.45 -11.26 -6.36
CA ASP A 113 38.89 -11.00 -6.18
C ASP A 113 39.55 -12.02 -5.23
N LYS A 114 39.34 -13.30 -5.55
CA LYS A 114 40.23 -14.40 -5.17
C LYS A 114 40.17 -15.47 -6.26
N THR A 115 41.11 -15.46 -7.19
CA THR A 115 42.10 -16.53 -7.45
C THR A 115 42.95 -16.15 -8.66
#